data_AF-A0A2D9SJH1-F1
#
_entry.id   AF-A0A2D9SJH1-F1
#
_cell.length_a   1.000
_cell.length_b   1.000
_cell.length_c   1.000
_cell.angle_alpha   90.00
_cell.angle_beta   90.00
_cell.angle_gamma   90.00
#
_symmetry.space_group_name_H-M   'P 1'
#
loop_
_entity.id
_entity.type
_entity.pdbx_description
1 polymer ?
#
loop_
_entity_poly.entity_id
_entity_poly.type
_entity_poly.pdbx_seq_one_letter_code
_entity_poly.pdbx_strand_id
1 'polypeptide(L)'
;MTTSVLFSELALSDGFYAGVATLNSEATLNSLNLEMINLLSDQLEIWRKQHEILFILFDSVSDKAFSAGGDIQTMYHDMKAHADGPSPYCDTFFEREYRLDYTLHNFPKPTIAWGHGIVMGGGLGILSACQYRLATQTTRIAMPEITIGLFPDAGATWTFNNMDPAWSHFIALTGANLNGKDGILVGMITHLINHNLKSEFLKQLAQAQWQSDISGQIEVILKKFSEISAPFPESQLDNHRQLIRNTINRVLSSTDPNLALIDAMADWPEDKWLTRAKTSFLNGSPTTAAIIIEQFQRAASMTMKEMFKMELTIAVNCSRHSDFQEGVRALLIEKDLKPKWSYPYGQVPRAHIERHFYSPWANHPLDNLTE
;
A
#
# COMPACT_ATOMS: atom_id res chain seq x y z
N MET A 1 -7.43 20.48 -19.00
CA MET A 1 -7.57 19.40 -18.00
C MET A 1 -6.75 19.81 -16.80
N THR A 2 -7.29 19.72 -15.59
CA THR A 2 -6.52 19.92 -14.36
C THR A 2 -5.56 18.74 -14.19
N THR A 3 -4.33 19.00 -13.72
CA THR A 3 -3.31 17.97 -13.52
C THR A 3 -3.75 16.96 -12.45
N SER A 4 -3.26 15.73 -12.55
CA SER A 4 -3.60 14.63 -11.63
C SER A 4 -3.01 14.80 -10.21
N VAL A 5 -2.04 15.71 -10.05
CA VAL A 5 -1.50 16.16 -8.77
C VAL A 5 -1.40 17.69 -8.79
N LEU A 6 -1.75 18.33 -7.68
CA LEU A 6 -1.55 19.76 -7.44
C LEU A 6 -0.35 19.95 -6.51
N PHE A 7 0.56 20.83 -6.90
CA PHE A 7 1.71 21.20 -6.08
C PHE A 7 1.57 22.62 -5.56
N SER A 8 1.88 22.81 -4.28
CA SER A 8 1.92 24.11 -3.64
C SER A 8 2.98 24.13 -2.54
N GLU A 9 3.28 25.31 -2.03
CA GLU A 9 4.22 25.51 -0.93
C GLU A 9 3.52 26.22 0.21
N LEU A 10 3.47 25.58 1.38
CA LEU A 10 2.96 26.20 2.61
C LEU A 10 4.09 27.04 3.19
N ALA A 11 3.91 28.37 3.22
CA ALA A 11 4.85 29.27 3.87
C ALA A 11 4.96 28.96 5.37
N LEU A 12 6.20 28.84 5.85
CA LEU A 12 6.56 28.65 7.24
C LEU A 12 7.25 29.92 7.77
N SER A 13 7.62 29.92 9.05
CA SER A 13 8.46 30.98 9.63
C SER A 13 9.83 31.09 8.94
N ASP A 14 10.44 32.27 9.05
CA ASP A 14 11.83 32.54 8.65
C ASP A 14 12.17 32.27 7.17
N GLY A 15 11.16 32.33 6.29
CA GLY A 15 11.33 32.17 4.83
C GLY A 15 11.45 30.72 4.38
N PHE A 16 11.13 29.76 5.25
CA PHE A 16 11.03 28.34 4.91
C PHE A 16 9.64 27.97 4.37
N TYR A 17 9.54 26.77 3.80
CA TYR A 17 8.33 26.23 3.21
C TYR A 17 8.18 24.74 3.50
N ALA A 18 6.95 24.26 3.45
CA ALA A 18 6.66 22.83 3.28
C ALA A 18 6.13 22.59 1.87
N GLY A 19 6.67 21.60 1.17
CA GLY A 19 6.13 21.16 -0.11
C GLY A 19 4.82 20.42 0.12
N VAL A 20 3.76 20.77 -0.60
CA VAL A 20 2.44 20.14 -0.48
C VAL A 20 2.05 19.52 -1.81
N ALA A 21 1.93 18.19 -1.84
CA ALA A 21 1.48 17.42 -2.98
C ALA A 21 0.06 16.88 -2.72
N THR A 22 -0.92 17.41 -3.43
CA THR A 22 -2.33 17.04 -3.30
C THR A 22 -2.77 16.18 -4.48
N LEU A 23 -3.13 14.93 -4.20
CA LEU A 23 -3.68 14.02 -5.21
C LEU A 23 -5.04 14.55 -5.71
N ASN A 24 -5.21 14.65 -7.03
CA ASN A 24 -6.27 15.42 -7.67
C ASN A 24 -6.94 14.65 -8.83
N SER A 25 -7.45 13.45 -8.55
CA SER A 25 -8.30 12.66 -9.45
C SER A 25 -9.48 12.07 -8.70
N GLU A 26 -10.34 12.96 -8.18
CA GLU A 26 -11.47 12.57 -7.32
C GLU A 26 -12.41 11.56 -7.99
N ALA A 27 -12.62 11.68 -9.31
CA ALA A 27 -13.50 10.78 -10.08
C ALA A 27 -13.05 9.31 -10.03
N THR A 28 -11.76 9.05 -9.83
CA THR A 28 -11.18 7.70 -9.68
C THR A 28 -10.78 7.41 -8.24
N LEU A 29 -11.24 8.20 -7.25
CA LEU A 29 -10.78 8.11 -5.86
C LEU A 29 -9.26 8.20 -5.74
N ASN A 30 -8.65 9.05 -6.58
CA ASN A 30 -7.21 9.23 -6.73
C ASN A 30 -6.46 7.93 -7.02
N SER A 31 -6.98 7.08 -7.91
CA SER A 31 -6.18 5.96 -8.42
C SER A 31 -4.88 6.47 -9.05
N LEU A 32 -3.74 5.92 -8.63
CA LEU A 32 -2.41 6.25 -9.14
C LEU A 32 -2.29 5.83 -10.60
N ASN A 33 -1.94 6.76 -11.48
CA ASN A 33 -1.61 6.50 -12.87
C ASN A 33 -0.17 6.97 -13.16
N LEU A 34 0.36 6.64 -14.36
CA LEU A 34 1.72 7.03 -14.74
C LEU A 34 1.94 8.55 -14.72
N GLU A 35 0.92 9.35 -15.05
CA GLU A 35 1.03 10.82 -14.98
C GLU A 35 1.29 11.27 -13.53
N MET A 36 0.50 10.80 -12.57
CA MET A 36 0.69 11.13 -11.15
C MET A 36 2.06 10.69 -10.65
N ILE A 37 2.47 9.45 -10.98
CA ILE A 37 3.75 8.90 -10.54
C ILE A 37 4.92 9.75 -11.07
N ASN A 38 4.88 10.13 -12.34
CA ASN A 38 5.91 10.97 -12.95
C ASN A 38 5.91 12.38 -12.36
N LEU A 39 4.74 13.01 -12.19
CA LEU A 39 4.62 14.34 -11.57
C LEU A 39 5.19 14.34 -10.14
N LEU A 40 4.82 13.35 -9.32
CA LEU A 40 5.34 13.22 -7.96
C LEU A 40 6.85 13.01 -7.95
N SER A 41 7.36 12.12 -8.81
CA SER A 41 8.80 11.82 -8.90
C SER A 41 9.60 13.07 -9.27
N ASP A 42 9.16 13.80 -10.30
CA ASP A 42 9.84 15.02 -10.77
C ASP A 42 9.82 16.11 -9.69
N GLN A 43 8.68 16.34 -9.04
CA GLN A 43 8.57 17.36 -8.00
C GLN A 43 9.37 17.01 -6.74
N LEU A 44 9.43 15.73 -6.35
CA LEU A 44 10.23 15.28 -5.22
C LEU A 44 11.72 15.52 -5.46
N GLU A 45 12.22 15.34 -6.68
CA GLU A 45 13.61 15.64 -7.01
C GLU A 45 13.94 17.14 -7.01
N ILE A 46 12.96 17.99 -7.31
CA ILE A 46 13.07 19.45 -7.14
C ILE A 46 13.14 19.78 -5.64
N TRP A 47 12.15 19.34 -4.87
CA TRP A 47 12.07 19.61 -3.43
C TRP A 47 13.21 18.99 -2.64
N ARG A 48 13.82 17.88 -3.10
CA ARG A 48 15.02 17.28 -2.50
C ARG A 48 16.17 18.29 -2.44
N LYS A 49 16.34 19.14 -3.46
CA LYS A 49 17.49 20.05 -3.64
C LYS A 49 17.27 21.45 -3.07
N GLN A 50 16.02 21.85 -2.85
CA GLN A 50 15.67 23.18 -2.33
C GLN A 50 15.85 23.25 -0.81
N HIS A 51 16.76 24.08 -0.32
CA HIS A 51 17.09 24.11 1.11
C HIS A 51 15.98 24.77 1.94
N GLU A 52 15.18 25.62 1.31
CA GLU A 52 14.01 26.30 1.87
C GLU A 52 12.83 25.35 2.14
N ILE A 53 12.75 24.19 1.47
CA ILE A 53 11.74 23.17 1.73
C ILE A 53 12.19 22.31 2.93
N LEU A 54 11.50 22.42 4.06
CA LEU A 54 11.85 21.69 5.28
C LEU A 54 11.29 20.26 5.33
N PHE A 55 10.08 20.06 4.82
CA PHE A 55 9.39 18.76 4.81
C PHE A 55 8.31 18.74 3.73
N ILE A 56 7.82 17.54 3.42
CA ILE A 56 6.79 17.31 2.39
C ILE A 56 5.50 16.82 3.04
N LEU A 57 4.36 17.33 2.59
CA LEU A 57 3.03 16.89 2.98
C LEU A 57 2.28 16.34 1.77
N PHE A 58 1.77 15.12 1.90
CA PHE A 58 0.89 14.48 0.93
C PHE A 58 -0.54 14.51 1.46
N ASP A 59 -1.46 14.99 0.63
CA ASP A 59 -2.88 14.93 0.91
C ASP A 59 -3.70 14.74 -0.38
N SER A 60 -5.01 14.94 -0.28
CA SER A 60 -5.97 14.67 -1.35
C SER A 60 -7.03 15.77 -1.38
N VAL A 61 -7.52 16.07 -2.58
CA VAL A 61 -8.69 16.93 -2.78
C VAL A 61 -10.00 16.27 -2.35
N SER A 62 -10.01 14.95 -2.19
CA SER A 62 -11.21 14.16 -1.93
C SER A 62 -11.47 13.97 -0.44
N ASP A 63 -12.72 14.18 -0.03
CA ASP A 63 -13.23 13.84 1.30
C ASP A 63 -13.47 12.33 1.49
N LYS A 64 -13.28 11.51 0.45
CA LYS A 64 -13.58 10.06 0.47
C LYS A 64 -12.32 9.20 0.46
N ALA A 65 -11.27 9.64 -0.20
CA ALA A 65 -10.08 8.85 -0.43
C ALA A 65 -8.81 9.70 -0.39
N PHE A 66 -7.77 9.17 0.24
CA PHE A 66 -6.41 9.59 -0.04
C PHE A 66 -6.04 9.04 -1.42
N SER A 67 -6.06 7.71 -1.56
CA SER A 67 -5.96 7.00 -2.83
C SER A 67 -6.49 5.57 -2.71
N ALA A 68 -7.21 5.11 -3.74
CA ALA A 68 -7.80 3.78 -3.80
C ALA A 68 -6.93 2.71 -4.50
N GLY A 69 -5.66 3.02 -4.83
CA GLY A 69 -4.71 2.08 -5.46
C GLY A 69 -4.29 2.49 -6.87
N GLY A 70 -3.66 1.60 -7.62
CA GLY A 70 -3.24 1.86 -9.00
C GLY A 70 -4.40 1.86 -10.01
N ASP A 71 -4.21 2.51 -11.16
CA ASP A 71 -5.13 2.46 -12.30
C ASP A 71 -5.01 1.12 -13.05
N ILE A 72 -5.56 0.09 -12.42
CA ILE A 72 -5.54 -1.29 -12.92
C ILE A 72 -6.48 -1.51 -14.11
N GLN A 73 -7.40 -0.60 -14.41
CA GLN A 73 -8.21 -0.68 -15.64
C GLN A 73 -7.35 -0.46 -16.88
N THR A 74 -6.45 0.54 -16.84
CA THR A 74 -5.49 0.77 -17.92
C THR A 74 -4.55 -0.42 -18.09
N MET A 75 -4.07 -1.01 -16.98
CA MET A 75 -3.29 -2.25 -17.02
C MET A 75 -4.03 -3.42 -17.66
N TYR A 76 -5.32 -3.61 -17.34
CA TYR A 76 -6.12 -4.67 -17.96
C TYR A 76 -6.16 -4.55 -19.48
N HIS A 77 -6.33 -3.34 -20.01
CA HIS A 77 -6.34 -3.11 -21.44
C HIS A 77 -4.97 -3.38 -22.08
N ASP A 78 -3.88 -3.05 -21.39
CA ASP A 78 -2.52 -3.37 -21.83
C ASP A 78 -2.25 -4.88 -21.87
N MET A 79 -2.55 -5.59 -20.78
CA MET A 79 -2.42 -7.05 -20.70
C MET A 79 -3.25 -7.75 -21.79
N LYS A 80 -4.48 -7.29 -22.02
CA LYS A 80 -5.35 -7.84 -23.07
C LYS A 80 -4.80 -7.62 -24.47
N ALA A 81 -4.12 -6.50 -24.72
CA ALA A 81 -3.50 -6.20 -26.01
C ALA A 81 -2.20 -7.00 -26.25
N HIS A 82 -1.53 -7.43 -25.18
CA HIS A 82 -0.23 -8.10 -25.20
C HIS A 82 -0.25 -9.50 -24.56
N ALA A 83 -1.28 -10.29 -24.88
CA ALA A 83 -1.47 -11.62 -24.29
C ALA A 83 -0.19 -12.48 -24.36
N ASP A 84 0.18 -13.11 -23.24
CA ASP A 84 1.32 -14.00 -23.07
C ASP A 84 2.73 -13.38 -23.33
N GLY A 85 2.81 -12.05 -23.47
CA GLY A 85 4.05 -11.31 -23.73
C GLY A 85 4.30 -10.18 -22.72
N PRO A 86 5.41 -9.43 -22.86
CA PRO A 86 5.62 -8.22 -22.08
C PRO A 86 4.46 -7.23 -22.27
N SER A 87 3.97 -6.67 -21.16
CA SER A 87 2.90 -5.69 -21.11
C SER A 87 3.55 -4.30 -20.89
N PRO A 88 3.82 -3.51 -21.94
CA PRO A 88 4.70 -2.35 -21.83
C PRO A 88 4.22 -1.28 -20.86
N TYR A 89 2.91 -1.06 -20.75
CA TYR A 89 2.34 -0.13 -19.77
C TYR A 89 2.49 -0.69 -18.37
N CYS A 90 2.16 -1.96 -18.12
CA CYS A 90 2.34 -2.59 -16.81
C CYS A 90 3.80 -2.56 -16.36
N ASP A 91 4.73 -2.97 -17.23
CA ASP A 91 6.16 -2.97 -16.98
C ASP A 91 6.65 -1.57 -16.59
N THR A 92 6.22 -0.53 -17.32
CA THR A 92 6.58 0.87 -17.03
C THR A 92 5.91 1.37 -15.75
N PHE A 93 4.65 1.02 -15.51
CA PHE A 93 3.90 1.44 -14.33
C PHE A 93 4.56 0.94 -13.05
N PHE A 94 4.74 -0.38 -12.92
CA PHE A 94 5.31 -0.95 -11.72
C PHE A 94 6.75 -0.48 -11.49
N GLU A 95 7.55 -0.36 -12.56
CA GLU A 95 8.91 0.18 -12.45
C GLU A 95 8.94 1.60 -11.90
N ARG A 96 8.03 2.47 -12.36
CA ARG A 96 7.97 3.86 -11.93
C ARG A 96 7.36 4.04 -10.55
N GLU A 97 6.28 3.30 -10.26
CA GLU A 97 5.65 3.31 -8.94
C GLU A 97 6.66 2.87 -7.86
N TYR A 98 7.35 1.75 -8.09
CA TYR A 98 8.26 1.21 -7.08
C TYR A 98 9.50 2.08 -6.88
N ARG A 99 9.94 2.83 -7.92
CA ARG A 99 10.96 3.86 -7.74
C ARG A 99 10.48 5.03 -6.88
N LEU A 100 9.24 5.46 -7.08
CA LEU A 100 8.64 6.52 -6.28
C LEU A 100 8.54 6.08 -4.82
N ASP A 101 8.00 4.90 -4.54
CA ASP A 101 7.86 4.39 -3.18
C ASP A 101 9.22 4.17 -2.49
N TYR A 102 10.20 3.59 -3.21
CA TYR A 102 11.57 3.46 -2.72
C TYR A 102 12.20 4.82 -2.42
N THR A 103 11.96 5.81 -3.28
CA THR A 103 12.44 7.19 -3.09
C THR A 103 11.83 7.82 -1.85
N LEU A 104 10.55 7.58 -1.57
CA LEU A 104 9.86 8.09 -0.39
C LEU A 104 10.38 7.46 0.90
N HIS A 105 10.62 6.15 0.91
CA HIS A 105 11.22 5.46 2.06
C HIS A 105 12.59 6.02 2.44
N ASN A 106 13.37 6.48 1.44
CA ASN A 106 14.72 6.99 1.61
C ASN A 106 14.80 8.52 1.40
N PHE A 107 13.68 9.23 1.53
CA PHE A 107 13.64 10.66 1.26
C PHE A 107 14.42 11.41 2.37
N PRO A 108 15.33 12.33 2.02
CA PRO A 108 16.24 12.94 3.01
C PRO A 108 15.58 13.98 3.91
N LYS A 109 14.29 14.26 3.68
CA LYS A 109 13.50 15.24 4.42
C LYS A 109 12.27 14.57 5.00
N PRO A 110 11.74 15.04 6.13
CA PRO A 110 10.53 14.49 6.72
C PRO A 110 9.35 14.51 5.72
N THR A 111 8.57 13.44 5.73
CA THR A 111 7.38 13.28 4.90
C THR A 111 6.15 13.01 5.77
N ILE A 112 5.05 13.70 5.49
CA ILE A 112 3.79 13.60 6.23
C ILE A 112 2.70 13.19 5.24
N ALA A 113 2.06 12.03 5.43
CA ALA A 113 0.91 11.61 4.66
C ALA A 113 -0.38 11.79 5.46
N TRP A 114 -1.29 12.64 4.99
CA TRP A 114 -2.63 12.82 5.53
C TRP A 114 -3.60 11.78 4.93
N GLY A 115 -3.54 10.55 5.43
CA GLY A 115 -4.29 9.38 4.94
C GLY A 115 -5.78 9.38 5.28
N HIS A 116 -6.51 10.43 4.92
CA HIS A 116 -7.95 10.53 5.14
C HIS A 116 -8.76 9.62 4.20
N GLY A 117 -9.75 8.91 4.74
CA GLY A 117 -10.64 8.07 3.93
C GLY A 117 -9.96 6.79 3.43
N ILE A 118 -10.23 6.38 2.19
CA ILE A 118 -9.67 5.17 1.58
C ILE A 118 -8.17 5.34 1.28
N VAL A 119 -7.37 4.37 1.72
CA VAL A 119 -5.92 4.25 1.48
C VAL A 119 -5.64 2.78 1.09
N MET A 120 -5.53 2.46 -0.19
CA MET A 120 -5.38 1.07 -0.65
C MET A 120 -4.32 0.91 -1.73
N GLY A 121 -3.73 -0.28 -1.87
CA GLY A 121 -2.75 -0.63 -2.90
C GLY A 121 -1.62 0.38 -3.02
N GLY A 122 -1.33 0.87 -4.23
CA GLY A 122 -0.33 1.93 -4.47
C GLY A 122 -0.53 3.22 -3.65
N GLY A 123 -1.77 3.54 -3.26
CA GLY A 123 -2.05 4.63 -2.32
C GLY A 123 -1.51 4.38 -0.91
N LEU A 124 -1.53 3.12 -0.48
CA LEU A 124 -0.86 2.67 0.72
C LEU A 124 0.67 2.59 0.54
N GLY A 125 1.18 2.36 -0.69
CA GLY A 125 2.60 2.48 -1.02
C GLY A 125 3.16 3.85 -0.62
N ILE A 126 2.59 4.93 -1.16
CA ILE A 126 2.95 6.31 -0.81
C ILE A 126 2.84 6.57 0.70
N LEU A 127 1.70 6.18 1.30
CA LEU A 127 1.47 6.44 2.72
C LEU A 127 2.46 5.67 3.60
N SER A 128 2.70 4.39 3.34
CA SER A 128 3.57 3.53 4.15
C SER A 128 5.04 3.95 4.06
N ALA A 129 5.44 4.55 2.95
CA ALA A 129 6.77 5.11 2.74
C ALA A 129 7.02 6.41 3.50
N CYS A 130 5.97 7.11 3.95
CA CYS A 130 6.14 8.38 4.67
C CYS A 130 6.58 8.19 6.13
N GLN A 131 7.39 9.14 6.64
CA GLN A 131 7.84 9.15 8.04
C GLN A 131 6.66 9.28 9.01
N TYR A 132 5.80 10.26 8.77
CA TYR A 132 4.59 10.50 9.56
C TYR A 132 3.37 10.09 8.75
N ARG A 133 2.70 9.05 9.23
CA ARG A 133 1.54 8.42 8.57
C ARG A 133 0.32 8.70 9.43
N LEU A 134 -0.53 9.60 8.98
CA LEU A 134 -1.67 10.09 9.75
C LEU A 134 -2.93 9.38 9.26
N ALA A 135 -3.71 8.88 10.20
CA ALA A 135 -5.07 8.40 9.93
C ALA A 135 -6.09 9.26 10.67
N THR A 136 -7.28 9.35 10.09
CA THR A 136 -8.42 10.03 10.66
C THR A 136 -9.52 9.02 11.04
N GLN A 137 -10.61 9.51 11.63
CA GLN A 137 -11.75 8.70 12.04
C GLN A 137 -12.42 7.90 10.89
N THR A 138 -12.21 8.32 9.64
CA THR A 138 -12.75 7.66 8.43
C THR A 138 -11.72 6.83 7.68
N THR A 139 -10.46 6.81 8.10
CA THR A 139 -9.40 6.08 7.40
C THR A 139 -9.74 4.59 7.29
N ARG A 140 -9.57 4.04 6.08
CA ARG A 140 -9.73 2.63 5.75
C ARG A 140 -8.53 2.19 4.91
N ILE A 141 -7.71 1.34 5.49
CA ILE A 141 -6.48 0.82 4.90
C ILE A 141 -6.71 -0.63 4.47
N ALA A 142 -6.28 -1.01 3.27
CA ALA A 142 -6.27 -2.41 2.85
C ALA A 142 -5.25 -2.65 1.74
N MET A 143 -4.79 -3.90 1.65
CA MET A 143 -4.08 -4.47 0.50
C MET A 143 -4.99 -5.56 -0.12
N PRO A 144 -5.97 -5.19 -0.97
CA PRO A 144 -6.98 -6.11 -1.49
C PRO A 144 -6.53 -6.91 -2.72
N GLU A 145 -5.23 -6.94 -3.05
CA GLU A 145 -4.68 -7.44 -4.32
C GLU A 145 -5.00 -8.92 -4.59
N ILE A 146 -5.21 -9.72 -3.55
CA ILE A 146 -5.67 -11.12 -3.67
C ILE A 146 -6.99 -11.26 -4.42
N THR A 147 -7.85 -10.25 -4.35
CA THR A 147 -9.16 -10.27 -5.02
C THR A 147 -9.07 -10.03 -6.52
N ILE A 148 -7.91 -9.55 -7.00
CA ILE A 148 -7.68 -9.23 -8.42
C ILE A 148 -6.56 -10.06 -9.05
N GLY A 149 -5.96 -11.04 -8.34
CA GLY A 149 -4.88 -11.85 -8.89
C GLY A 149 -3.52 -11.12 -8.94
N LEU A 150 -3.37 -10.06 -8.16
CA LEU A 150 -2.07 -9.42 -7.86
C LEU A 150 -1.66 -9.81 -6.42
N PHE A 151 -0.59 -9.26 -5.87
CA PHE A 151 -0.10 -9.53 -4.51
C PHE A 151 0.20 -8.18 -3.83
N PRO A 152 0.32 -8.12 -2.49
CA PRO A 152 0.69 -6.87 -1.83
C PRO A 152 2.10 -6.43 -2.27
N ASP A 153 2.13 -5.34 -3.03
CA ASP A 153 3.29 -4.79 -3.70
C ASP A 153 3.55 -3.33 -3.26
N ALA A 154 4.22 -2.51 -4.08
CA ALA A 154 4.47 -1.09 -3.78
C ALA A 154 5.16 -0.85 -2.41
N GLY A 155 6.16 -1.67 -2.08
CA GLY A 155 6.86 -1.63 -0.80
C GLY A 155 6.15 -2.36 0.35
N ALA A 156 5.02 -3.03 0.09
CA ALA A 156 4.31 -3.82 1.09
C ALA A 156 5.19 -4.92 1.69
N THR A 157 6.10 -5.54 0.91
CA THR A 157 7.04 -6.53 1.44
C THR A 157 7.88 -5.94 2.56
N TRP A 158 8.42 -4.73 2.36
CA TRP A 158 9.21 -4.05 3.38
C TRP A 158 8.36 -3.69 4.60
N THR A 159 7.16 -3.15 4.38
CA THR A 159 6.23 -2.80 5.46
C THR A 159 5.84 -4.03 6.29
N PHE A 160 5.52 -5.15 5.64
CA PHE A 160 5.09 -6.39 6.29
C PHE A 160 6.23 -7.17 6.94
N ASN A 161 7.45 -7.08 6.40
CA ASN A 161 8.62 -7.74 7.00
C ASN A 161 9.01 -7.10 8.35
N ASN A 162 8.64 -5.83 8.58
CA ASN A 162 8.83 -5.14 9.86
C ASN A 162 7.63 -5.29 10.82
N MET A 163 6.65 -6.12 10.47
CA MET A 163 5.42 -6.34 11.23
C MET A 163 5.43 -7.75 11.85
N ASP A 164 4.73 -7.94 12.98
CA ASP A 164 4.50 -9.28 13.52
C ASP A 164 3.90 -10.22 12.46
N PRO A 165 4.45 -11.42 12.24
CA PRO A 165 3.99 -12.35 11.22
C PRO A 165 2.49 -12.68 11.27
N ALA A 166 1.88 -12.69 12.46
CA ALA A 166 0.45 -12.93 12.60
C ALA A 166 -0.39 -11.83 11.93
N TRP A 167 0.07 -10.59 11.99
CA TRP A 167 -0.62 -9.48 11.35
C TRP A 167 -0.34 -9.42 9.87
N SER A 168 0.94 -9.49 9.46
CA SER A 168 1.30 -9.36 8.05
C SER A 168 0.63 -10.43 7.18
N HIS A 169 0.69 -11.70 7.57
CA HIS A 169 0.05 -12.77 6.81
C HIS A 169 -1.47 -12.66 6.82
N PHE A 170 -2.08 -12.32 7.94
CA PHE A 170 -3.53 -12.15 8.00
C PHE A 170 -3.99 -11.02 7.07
N ILE A 171 -3.33 -9.86 7.13
CA ILE A 171 -3.67 -8.68 6.31
C ILE A 171 -3.46 -9.01 4.83
N ALA A 172 -2.29 -9.54 4.47
CA ALA A 172 -1.94 -9.85 3.08
C ALA A 172 -2.86 -10.91 2.46
N LEU A 173 -3.12 -12.02 3.17
CA LEU A 173 -3.95 -13.11 2.65
C LEU A 173 -5.42 -12.73 2.59
N THR A 174 -5.93 -11.92 3.52
CA THR A 174 -7.38 -11.64 3.56
C THR A 174 -7.78 -10.32 2.92
N GLY A 175 -6.85 -9.41 2.67
CA GLY A 175 -7.16 -8.04 2.25
C GLY A 175 -8.06 -7.30 3.25
N ALA A 176 -7.96 -7.64 4.55
CA ALA A 176 -8.84 -7.09 5.57
C ALA A 176 -8.75 -5.55 5.64
N ASN A 177 -9.91 -4.91 5.81
CA ASN A 177 -9.99 -3.47 6.00
C ASN A 177 -9.58 -3.09 7.42
N LEU A 178 -8.57 -2.25 7.55
CA LEU A 178 -8.04 -1.74 8.80
C LEU A 178 -8.50 -0.30 9.01
N ASN A 179 -8.92 0.05 10.23
CA ASN A 179 -9.12 1.45 10.59
C ASN A 179 -7.82 2.07 11.15
N GLY A 180 -7.88 3.34 11.55
CA GLY A 180 -6.71 4.02 12.11
C GLY A 180 -6.12 3.33 13.36
N LYS A 181 -6.95 2.84 14.30
CA LYS A 181 -6.45 2.13 15.50
C LYS A 181 -5.80 0.79 15.13
N ASP A 182 -6.36 0.07 14.16
CA ASP A 182 -5.72 -1.13 13.60
C ASP A 182 -4.35 -0.78 13.00
N GLY A 183 -4.28 0.32 12.24
CA GLY A 183 -3.05 0.81 11.63
C GLY A 183 -1.97 1.19 12.65
N ILE A 184 -2.35 1.82 13.78
CA ILE A 184 -1.43 2.11 14.90
C ILE A 184 -0.89 0.79 15.48
N LEU A 185 -1.78 -0.17 15.73
CA LEU A 185 -1.41 -1.45 16.33
C LEU A 185 -0.34 -2.20 15.53
N VAL A 186 -0.42 -2.13 14.21
CA VAL A 186 0.51 -2.83 13.31
C VAL A 186 1.63 -1.96 12.76
N GLY A 187 1.74 -0.70 13.20
CA GLY A 187 2.80 0.22 12.79
C GLY A 187 2.63 0.87 11.41
N MET A 188 1.53 0.60 10.70
CA MET A 188 1.20 1.25 9.42
C MET A 188 0.82 2.72 9.59
N ILE A 189 0.25 3.10 10.74
CA ILE A 189 -0.08 4.47 11.10
C ILE A 189 0.78 4.89 12.29
N THR A 190 1.18 6.16 12.31
CA THR A 190 1.93 6.77 13.42
C THR A 190 1.04 7.60 14.33
N HIS A 191 0.07 8.31 13.75
CA HIS A 191 -0.75 9.28 14.48
C HIS A 191 -2.22 9.21 14.06
N LEU A 192 -3.09 9.44 15.02
CA LEU A 192 -4.53 9.59 14.82
C LEU A 192 -4.92 11.04 15.01
N ILE A 193 -5.46 11.68 13.96
CA ILE A 193 -5.90 13.08 14.01
C ILE A 193 -7.26 13.19 13.31
N ASN A 194 -8.26 13.78 13.98
CA ASN A 194 -9.57 13.99 13.37
C ASN A 194 -9.48 14.91 12.15
N HIS A 195 -10.19 14.58 11.07
CA HIS A 195 -10.05 15.28 9.79
C HIS A 195 -10.38 16.79 9.88
N ASN A 196 -11.34 17.17 10.74
CA ASN A 196 -11.73 18.56 10.95
C ASN A 196 -10.61 19.44 11.55
N LEU A 197 -9.56 18.83 12.12
CA LEU A 197 -8.42 19.55 12.68
C LEU A 197 -7.32 19.84 11.64
N LYS A 198 -7.43 19.33 10.41
CA LYS A 198 -6.41 19.49 9.36
C LYS A 198 -6.02 20.95 9.13
N SER A 199 -7.00 21.84 9.00
CA SER A 199 -6.72 23.27 8.77
C SER A 199 -5.93 23.89 9.91
N GLU A 200 -6.28 23.56 11.16
CA GLU A 200 -5.60 24.08 12.33
C GLU A 200 -4.19 23.48 12.50
N PHE A 201 -4.03 22.21 12.15
CA PHE A 201 -2.72 21.56 12.09
C PHE A 201 -1.78 22.25 11.10
N LEU A 202 -2.25 22.54 9.88
CA LEU A 202 -1.47 23.26 8.88
C LEU A 202 -1.09 24.68 9.34
N LYS A 203 -1.99 25.39 10.03
CA LYS A 203 -1.67 26.69 10.63
C LYS A 203 -0.60 26.57 11.72
N GLN A 204 -0.68 25.55 12.57
CA GLN A 204 0.29 25.33 13.62
C GLN A 204 1.69 25.01 13.04
N LEU A 205 1.76 24.26 11.95
CA LEU A 205 3.02 24.05 11.20
C LEU A 205 3.56 25.36 10.61
N ALA A 206 2.70 26.16 9.97
CA ALA A 206 3.09 27.44 9.37
C ALA A 206 3.63 28.45 10.40
N GLN A 207 3.09 28.44 11.63
CA GLN A 207 3.47 29.36 12.70
C GLN A 207 4.59 28.84 13.61
N ALA A 208 4.96 27.56 13.51
CA ALA A 208 6.05 26.98 14.29
C ALA A 208 7.37 27.69 13.99
N GLN A 209 8.25 27.78 14.98
CA GLN A 209 9.57 28.39 14.85
C GLN A 209 10.58 27.29 14.53
N TRP A 210 10.93 27.13 13.26
CA TRP A 210 11.67 25.96 12.79
C TRP A 210 13.17 26.04 13.11
N GLN A 211 13.63 25.09 13.93
CA GLN A 211 15.05 24.90 14.26
C GLN A 211 15.63 23.63 13.62
N SER A 212 16.87 23.25 13.92
CA SER A 212 17.57 22.14 13.25
C SER A 212 16.89 20.77 13.39
N ASP A 213 16.14 20.52 14.47
CA ASP A 213 15.42 19.25 14.67
C ASP A 213 14.00 19.31 14.08
N ILE A 214 13.89 19.28 12.76
CA ILE A 214 12.60 19.41 12.06
C ILE A 214 11.65 18.26 12.42
N SER A 215 12.14 17.01 12.42
CA SER A 215 11.34 15.84 12.78
C SER A 215 10.83 15.91 14.23
N GLY A 216 11.68 16.24 15.20
CA GLY A 216 11.25 16.36 16.60
C GLY A 216 10.18 17.43 16.80
N GLN A 217 10.26 18.55 16.08
CA GLN A 217 9.25 19.61 16.10
C GLN A 217 7.92 19.17 15.47
N ILE A 218 7.96 18.47 14.33
CA ILE A 218 6.76 17.87 13.71
C ILE A 218 6.07 16.91 14.69
N GLU A 219 6.85 16.02 15.32
CA GLU A 219 6.35 15.04 16.30
C GLU A 219 5.64 15.71 17.48
N VAL A 220 6.20 16.80 18.03
CA VAL A 220 5.57 17.56 19.12
C VAL A 220 4.22 18.12 18.69
N ILE A 221 4.13 18.68 17.48
CA ILE A 221 2.87 19.21 16.95
C ILE A 221 1.87 18.08 16.75
N LEU A 222 2.28 16.97 16.14
CA LEU A 222 1.41 15.81 15.91
C LEU A 222 0.82 15.27 17.22
N LYS A 223 1.63 15.11 18.28
CA LYS A 223 1.16 14.65 19.60
C LYS A 223 0.06 15.55 20.16
N LYS A 224 0.25 16.87 20.13
CA LYS A 224 -0.77 17.84 20.58
C LYS A 224 -2.10 17.65 19.86
N PHE A 225 -2.08 17.40 18.55
CA PHE A 225 -3.31 17.16 17.78
C PHE A 225 -3.91 15.78 18.01
N SER A 226 -3.08 14.76 18.26
CA SER A 226 -3.56 13.42 18.63
C SER A 226 -4.25 13.40 19.99
N GLU A 227 -3.76 14.14 20.98
CA GLU A 227 -4.36 14.23 22.32
C GLU A 227 -5.79 14.81 22.31
N ILE A 228 -6.09 15.73 21.40
CA ILE A 228 -7.41 16.34 21.25
C ILE A 228 -8.29 15.64 20.21
N SER A 229 -7.82 14.53 19.63
CA SER A 229 -8.55 13.78 18.61
C SER A 229 -9.28 12.59 19.23
N ALA A 230 -10.60 12.66 19.23
CA ALA A 230 -11.50 11.56 19.60
C ALA A 230 -12.93 11.84 19.07
N PRO A 231 -13.81 10.81 18.95
CA PRO A 231 -13.53 9.38 19.05
C PRO A 231 -13.03 8.77 17.72
N PHE A 232 -12.38 7.61 17.81
CA PHE A 232 -12.00 6.77 16.65
C PHE A 232 -12.69 5.40 16.72
N PRO A 233 -12.98 4.74 15.58
CA PRO A 233 -13.48 3.37 15.56
C PRO A 233 -12.55 2.41 16.33
N GLU A 234 -13.14 1.42 17.01
CA GLU A 234 -12.37 0.41 17.75
C GLU A 234 -11.58 -0.53 16.84
N SER A 235 -10.40 -0.96 17.30
CA SER A 235 -9.53 -1.86 16.54
C SER A 235 -10.19 -3.24 16.38
N GLN A 236 -10.38 -3.67 15.13
CA GLN A 236 -10.87 -5.02 14.82
C GLN A 236 -9.76 -6.07 15.00
N LEU A 237 -8.52 -5.71 14.69
CA LEU A 237 -7.37 -6.58 14.90
C LEU A 237 -7.19 -6.91 16.38
N ASP A 238 -7.27 -5.91 17.25
CA ASP A 238 -7.13 -6.14 18.69
C ASP A 238 -8.26 -7.00 19.25
N ASN A 239 -9.50 -6.73 18.84
CA ASN A 239 -10.69 -7.51 19.23
C ASN A 239 -10.57 -9.01 18.85
N HIS A 240 -9.82 -9.33 17.80
CA HIS A 240 -9.62 -10.70 17.31
C HIS A 240 -8.18 -11.20 17.44
N ARG A 241 -7.35 -10.56 18.28
CA ARG A 241 -5.92 -10.81 18.35
C ARG A 241 -5.54 -12.27 18.56
N GLN A 242 -6.14 -12.91 19.56
CA GLN A 242 -5.79 -14.30 19.87
C GLN A 242 -6.22 -15.26 18.77
N LEU A 243 -7.39 -15.03 18.16
CA LEU A 243 -7.89 -15.81 17.04
C LEU A 243 -6.92 -15.71 15.86
N ILE A 244 -6.59 -14.48 15.43
CA ILE A 244 -5.71 -14.22 14.29
C ILE A 244 -4.33 -14.84 14.53
N ARG A 245 -3.74 -14.64 15.72
CA ARG A 245 -2.45 -15.26 16.08
C ARG A 245 -2.50 -16.78 16.02
N ASN A 246 -3.51 -17.40 16.61
CA ASN A 246 -3.64 -18.86 16.60
C ASN A 246 -3.82 -19.40 15.18
N THR A 247 -4.64 -18.71 14.37
CA THR A 247 -4.85 -19.06 12.96
C THR A 247 -3.54 -18.97 12.18
N ILE A 248 -2.81 -17.86 12.24
CA ILE A 248 -1.59 -17.70 11.46
C ILE A 248 -0.46 -18.62 11.96
N ASN A 249 -0.33 -18.87 13.26
CA ASN A 249 0.62 -19.86 13.76
C ASN A 249 0.36 -21.27 13.18
N ARG A 250 -0.92 -21.67 13.05
CA ARG A 250 -1.30 -22.92 12.38
C ARG A 250 -0.98 -22.89 10.89
N VAL A 251 -1.25 -21.78 10.21
CA VAL A 251 -0.93 -21.58 8.78
C VAL A 251 0.57 -21.74 8.53
N LEU A 252 1.41 -21.06 9.30
CA LEU A 252 2.87 -21.05 9.11
C LEU A 252 3.57 -22.36 9.52
N SER A 253 2.89 -23.20 10.30
CA SER A 253 3.40 -24.54 10.67
C SER A 253 2.89 -25.65 9.74
N SER A 254 1.99 -25.34 8.80
CA SER A 254 1.42 -26.30 7.86
C SER A 254 2.33 -26.54 6.66
N THR A 255 2.28 -27.75 6.10
CA THR A 255 2.87 -28.07 4.79
C THR A 255 2.08 -27.47 3.63
N ASP A 256 0.80 -27.14 3.86
CA ASP A 256 -0.03 -26.35 2.94
C ASP A 256 -0.66 -25.19 3.74
N PRO A 257 0.00 -24.03 3.79
CA PRO A 257 -0.47 -22.87 4.55
C PRO A 257 -1.87 -22.39 4.12
N ASN A 258 -2.18 -22.45 2.82
CA ASN A 258 -3.43 -21.94 2.29
C ASN A 258 -4.61 -22.84 2.66
N LEU A 259 -4.47 -24.17 2.55
CA LEU A 259 -5.50 -25.10 3.05
C LEU A 259 -5.66 -25.01 4.56
N ALA A 260 -4.56 -24.85 5.32
CA ALA A 260 -4.63 -24.65 6.76
C ALA A 260 -5.41 -23.37 7.15
N LEU A 261 -5.32 -22.31 6.34
CA LEU A 261 -6.12 -21.10 6.55
C LEU A 261 -7.61 -21.36 6.29
N ILE A 262 -7.96 -22.06 5.20
CA ILE A 262 -9.35 -22.45 4.91
C ILE A 262 -9.94 -23.26 6.06
N ASP A 263 -9.21 -24.26 6.54
CA ASP A 263 -9.64 -25.11 7.66
C ASP A 263 -9.83 -24.28 8.93
N ALA A 264 -8.89 -23.39 9.25
CA ALA A 264 -8.99 -22.52 10.43
C ALA A 264 -10.17 -21.53 10.35
N MET A 265 -10.52 -21.07 9.15
CA MET A 265 -11.66 -20.18 8.91
C MET A 265 -13.02 -20.87 9.13
N ALA A 266 -13.09 -22.21 9.16
CA ALA A 266 -14.32 -22.94 9.47
C ALA A 266 -14.80 -22.66 10.90
N ASP A 267 -13.85 -22.45 11.82
CA ASP A 267 -14.11 -22.25 13.25
C ASP A 267 -14.18 -20.77 13.66
N TRP A 268 -14.07 -19.84 12.70
CA TRP A 268 -14.19 -18.41 13.00
C TRP A 268 -15.60 -18.04 13.47
N PRO A 269 -15.73 -17.18 14.49
CA PRO A 269 -17.03 -16.75 14.98
C PRO A 269 -17.79 -15.93 13.93
N GLU A 270 -19.11 -15.86 14.08
CA GLU A 270 -19.95 -14.96 13.31
C GLU A 270 -19.68 -13.49 13.68
N ASP A 271 -18.73 -12.90 12.97
CA ASP A 271 -18.43 -11.48 13.00
C ASP A 271 -18.39 -10.91 11.57
N LYS A 272 -18.89 -9.68 11.39
CA LYS A 272 -19.01 -9.07 10.05
C LYS A 272 -17.66 -8.78 9.41
N TRP A 273 -16.67 -8.36 10.20
CA TRP A 273 -15.33 -8.05 9.72
C TRP A 273 -14.57 -9.32 9.37
N LEU A 274 -14.62 -10.34 10.24
CA LEU A 274 -14.05 -11.67 9.96
C LEU A 274 -14.71 -12.35 8.75
N THR A 275 -16.05 -12.24 8.62
CA THR A 275 -16.77 -12.81 7.47
C THR A 275 -16.30 -12.19 6.15
N ARG A 276 -16.03 -10.88 6.13
CA ARG A 276 -15.48 -10.20 4.95
C ARG A 276 -14.07 -10.66 4.63
N ALA A 277 -13.20 -10.76 5.65
CA ALA A 277 -11.84 -11.27 5.49
C ALA A 277 -11.83 -12.71 4.94
N LYS A 278 -12.68 -13.59 5.50
CA LYS A 278 -12.89 -14.96 5.03
C LYS A 278 -13.38 -15.01 3.59
N THR A 279 -14.41 -14.21 3.26
CA THR A 279 -14.98 -14.17 1.90
C THR A 279 -13.96 -13.68 0.88
N SER A 280 -13.18 -12.66 1.24
CA SER A 280 -12.12 -12.11 0.39
C SER A 280 -11.06 -13.16 0.06
N PHE A 281 -10.56 -13.90 1.05
CA PHE A 281 -9.62 -14.99 0.82
C PHE A 281 -10.27 -16.11 -0.01
N LEU A 282 -11.41 -16.67 0.40
CA LEU A 282 -12.02 -17.81 -0.28
C LEU A 282 -12.39 -17.55 -1.75
N ASN A 283 -12.71 -16.31 -2.10
CA ASN A 283 -12.99 -15.91 -3.49
C ASN A 283 -11.76 -15.35 -4.22
N GLY A 284 -10.65 -15.13 -3.53
CA GLY A 284 -9.41 -14.58 -4.08
C GLY A 284 -8.60 -15.61 -4.85
N SER A 285 -7.54 -15.15 -5.52
CA SER A 285 -6.67 -16.03 -6.32
C SER A 285 -5.84 -16.97 -5.43
N PRO A 286 -5.93 -18.30 -5.64
CA PRO A 286 -5.05 -19.26 -4.96
C PRO A 286 -3.57 -19.08 -5.35
N THR A 287 -3.31 -18.63 -6.58
CA THR A 287 -1.96 -18.29 -7.06
C THR A 287 -1.39 -17.13 -6.25
N THR A 288 -2.16 -16.04 -6.08
CA THR A 288 -1.75 -14.92 -5.20
C THR A 288 -1.47 -15.41 -3.79
N ALA A 289 -2.38 -16.19 -3.20
CA ALA A 289 -2.19 -16.67 -1.84
C ALA A 289 -0.87 -17.43 -1.68
N ALA A 290 -0.51 -18.26 -2.66
CA ALA A 290 0.77 -18.96 -2.70
C ALA A 290 1.98 -18.03 -2.92
N ILE A 291 1.84 -16.99 -3.76
CA ILE A 291 2.86 -15.95 -3.95
C ILE A 291 3.13 -15.21 -2.64
N ILE A 292 2.09 -14.83 -1.88
CA ILE A 292 2.24 -14.11 -0.60
C ILE A 292 3.09 -14.90 0.39
N ILE A 293 2.81 -16.20 0.55
CA ILE A 293 3.59 -17.08 1.44
C ILE A 293 5.06 -17.12 1.00
N GLU A 294 5.31 -17.31 -0.30
CA GLU A 294 6.66 -17.40 -0.85
C GLU A 294 7.42 -16.07 -0.76
N GLN A 295 6.73 -14.95 -1.04
CA GLN A 295 7.25 -13.58 -0.96
C GLN A 295 7.78 -13.29 0.43
N PHE A 296 6.98 -13.56 1.48
CA PHE A 296 7.38 -13.30 2.86
C PHE A 296 8.50 -14.24 3.32
N GLN A 297 8.50 -15.50 2.87
CA GLN A 297 9.58 -16.42 3.16
C GLN A 297 10.93 -15.96 2.58
N ARG A 298 10.94 -15.47 1.33
CA ARG A 298 12.17 -14.94 0.69
C ARG A 298 12.62 -13.63 1.31
N ALA A 299 11.67 -12.74 1.61
CA ALA A 299 11.94 -11.41 2.13
C ALA A 299 12.66 -11.40 3.49
N ALA A 300 12.49 -12.43 4.31
CA ALA A 300 13.06 -12.49 5.68
C ALA A 300 14.58 -12.25 5.77
N SER A 301 15.32 -12.42 4.67
CA SER A 301 16.78 -12.21 4.60
C SER A 301 17.22 -11.10 3.63
N MET A 302 16.27 -10.36 3.05
CA MET A 302 16.53 -9.37 2.01
C MET A 302 16.68 -7.95 2.57
N THR A 303 17.46 -7.14 1.88
CA THR A 303 17.46 -5.67 2.03
C THR A 303 16.20 -5.06 1.41
N MET A 304 15.89 -3.80 1.73
CA MET A 304 14.77 -3.08 1.10
C MET A 304 14.90 -3.06 -0.43
N LYS A 305 16.10 -2.77 -0.96
CA LYS A 305 16.36 -2.78 -2.40
C LYS A 305 16.06 -4.14 -3.03
N GLU A 306 16.49 -5.23 -2.41
CA GLU A 306 16.21 -6.60 -2.89
C GLU A 306 14.72 -6.94 -2.85
N MET A 307 14.00 -6.49 -1.83
CA MET A 307 12.54 -6.66 -1.75
C MET A 307 11.83 -5.93 -2.89
N PHE A 308 12.16 -4.66 -3.18
CA PHE A 308 11.58 -3.93 -4.31
C PHE A 308 11.92 -4.56 -5.67
N LYS A 309 13.13 -5.13 -5.82
CA LYS A 309 13.50 -5.91 -7.02
C LYS A 309 12.64 -7.16 -7.16
N MET A 310 12.44 -7.88 -6.06
CA MET A 310 11.56 -9.06 -6.03
C MET A 310 10.12 -8.66 -6.37
N GLU A 311 9.57 -7.61 -5.77
CA GLU A 311 8.23 -7.10 -6.09
C GLU A 311 8.08 -6.76 -7.57
N LEU A 312 9.04 -6.02 -8.16
CA LEU A 312 8.97 -5.70 -9.60
C LEU A 312 8.94 -6.95 -10.47
N THR A 313 9.74 -7.95 -10.12
CA THR A 313 9.74 -9.24 -10.81
C THR A 313 8.38 -9.93 -10.72
N ILE A 314 7.80 -10.00 -9.52
CA ILE A 314 6.49 -10.64 -9.30
C ILE A 314 5.39 -9.89 -10.04
N ALA A 315 5.31 -8.56 -9.93
CA ALA A 315 4.25 -7.75 -10.53
C ALA A 315 4.23 -7.83 -12.05
N VAL A 316 5.40 -7.76 -12.66
CA VAL A 316 5.55 -7.91 -14.10
C VAL A 316 5.16 -9.33 -14.55
N ASN A 317 5.54 -10.36 -13.80
CA ASN A 317 5.13 -11.73 -14.13
C ASN A 317 3.62 -11.96 -13.88
N CYS A 318 3.02 -11.35 -12.85
CA CYS A 318 1.56 -11.34 -12.65
C CYS A 318 0.85 -10.76 -13.88
N SER A 319 1.38 -9.68 -14.48
CA SER A 319 0.81 -9.08 -15.71
C SER A 319 0.92 -9.96 -16.96
N ARG A 320 1.69 -11.04 -16.89
CA ARG A 320 1.94 -12.01 -17.96
C ARG A 320 1.24 -13.35 -17.71
N HIS A 321 0.52 -13.45 -16.59
CA HIS A 321 -0.25 -14.62 -16.18
C HIS A 321 -1.74 -14.28 -16.06
N SER A 322 -2.60 -15.29 -16.22
CA SER A 322 -4.04 -15.10 -16.40
C SER A 322 -4.78 -14.53 -15.19
N ASP A 323 -4.33 -14.84 -13.96
CA ASP A 323 -5.09 -14.47 -12.75
C ASP A 323 -5.21 -12.96 -12.59
N PHE A 324 -4.17 -12.16 -12.86
CA PHE A 324 -4.28 -10.70 -12.70
C PHE A 324 -5.30 -10.10 -13.69
N GLN A 325 -5.19 -10.45 -14.97
CA GLN A 325 -6.14 -10.00 -15.98
C GLN A 325 -7.59 -10.46 -15.68
N GLU A 326 -7.76 -11.70 -15.21
CA GLU A 326 -9.07 -12.27 -14.89
C GLU A 326 -9.70 -11.62 -13.65
N GLY A 327 -8.91 -11.35 -12.61
CA GLY A 327 -9.40 -10.69 -11.41
C GLY A 327 -9.86 -9.27 -11.70
N VAL A 328 -9.09 -8.51 -12.48
CA VAL A 328 -9.50 -7.17 -12.92
C VAL A 328 -10.76 -7.22 -13.79
N ARG A 329 -10.86 -8.21 -14.70
CA ARG A 329 -12.07 -8.43 -15.50
C ARG A 329 -13.29 -8.60 -14.61
N ALA A 330 -13.23 -9.55 -13.68
CA ALA A 330 -14.35 -9.93 -12.83
C ALA A 330 -14.78 -8.80 -11.87
N LEU A 331 -13.82 -8.04 -11.33
CA LEU A 331 -14.10 -7.01 -10.34
C LEU A 331 -14.52 -5.67 -10.97
N LEU A 332 -13.81 -5.21 -12.02
CA LEU A 332 -13.92 -3.82 -12.50
C LEU A 332 -14.47 -3.68 -13.91
N ILE A 333 -14.18 -4.63 -14.81
CA ILE A 333 -14.58 -4.51 -16.23
C ILE A 333 -16.00 -5.06 -16.42
N GLU A 334 -16.20 -6.34 -16.13
CA GLU A 334 -17.49 -7.04 -16.28
C GLU A 334 -18.30 -7.01 -14.98
N LYS A 335 -17.64 -6.83 -13.83
CA LYS A 335 -18.28 -6.68 -12.51
C LYS A 335 -19.20 -7.85 -12.14
N ASP A 336 -18.87 -9.05 -12.62
CA ASP A 336 -19.63 -10.27 -12.35
C ASP A 336 -19.29 -10.90 -11.00
N LEU A 337 -18.16 -10.50 -10.39
CA LEU A 337 -17.60 -11.02 -9.15
C LEU A 337 -17.41 -12.55 -9.19
N LYS A 338 -17.13 -13.11 -10.38
CA LYS A 338 -16.94 -14.54 -10.62
C LYS A 338 -15.64 -14.80 -11.38
N PRO A 339 -14.48 -14.51 -10.77
CA PRO A 339 -13.21 -14.78 -11.39
C PRO A 339 -12.99 -16.28 -11.58
N LYS A 340 -12.40 -16.65 -12.71
CA LYS A 340 -11.99 -18.02 -13.05
C LYS A 340 -10.50 -18.17 -12.87
N TRP A 341 -10.09 -18.38 -11.62
CA TRP A 341 -8.69 -18.57 -11.27
C TRP A 341 -8.09 -19.80 -11.95
N SER A 342 -6.80 -19.72 -12.26
CA SER A 342 -6.05 -20.74 -13.01
C SER A 342 -5.96 -22.07 -12.28
N TYR A 343 -5.98 -22.03 -10.95
CA TYR A 343 -5.88 -23.19 -10.07
C TYR A 343 -6.82 -23.04 -8.87
N PRO A 344 -7.35 -24.15 -8.32
CA PRO A 344 -8.01 -24.13 -7.02
C PRO A 344 -6.98 -24.16 -5.87
N TYR A 345 -7.42 -23.82 -4.67
CA TYR A 345 -6.62 -23.95 -3.44
C TYR A 345 -6.11 -25.38 -3.25
N GLY A 346 -4.85 -25.50 -2.81
CA GLY A 346 -4.15 -26.78 -2.62
C GLY A 346 -3.64 -27.45 -3.91
N GLN A 347 -3.84 -26.84 -5.09
CA GLN A 347 -3.43 -27.43 -6.38
C GLN A 347 -2.55 -26.50 -7.22
N VAL A 348 -2.06 -25.39 -6.66
CA VAL A 348 -1.13 -24.49 -7.36
C VAL A 348 0.23 -25.19 -7.48
N PRO A 349 0.74 -25.51 -8.69
CA PRO A 349 2.01 -26.21 -8.82
C PRO A 349 3.17 -25.34 -8.34
N ARG A 350 4.15 -25.93 -7.62
CA ARG A 350 5.33 -25.18 -7.16
C ARG A 350 6.06 -24.47 -8.31
N ALA A 351 6.22 -25.15 -9.45
CA ALA A 351 6.84 -24.56 -10.63
C ALA A 351 6.06 -23.36 -11.20
N HIS A 352 4.76 -23.25 -10.97
CA HIS A 352 3.96 -22.08 -11.36
C HIS A 352 4.22 -20.91 -10.42
N ILE A 353 4.31 -21.16 -9.11
CA ILE A 353 4.69 -20.14 -8.10
C ILE A 353 6.08 -19.58 -8.44
N GLU A 354 7.07 -20.46 -8.62
CA GLU A 354 8.47 -20.07 -8.90
C GLU A 354 8.62 -19.18 -10.13
N ARG A 355 7.81 -19.38 -11.17
CA ARG A 355 7.85 -18.55 -12.40
C ARG A 355 7.60 -17.08 -12.12
N HIS A 356 6.78 -16.75 -11.12
CA HIS A 356 6.54 -15.35 -10.74
C HIS A 356 7.78 -14.67 -10.18
N PHE A 357 8.74 -15.44 -9.66
CA PHE A 357 9.96 -14.91 -9.07
C PHE A 357 11.18 -14.96 -10.02
N TYR A 358 11.00 -15.39 -11.27
CA TYR A 358 12.08 -15.37 -12.25
C TYR A 358 12.18 -14.01 -12.92
N SER A 359 13.33 -13.35 -12.76
CA SER A 359 13.62 -12.06 -13.41
C SER A 359 13.50 -12.22 -14.92
N PRO A 360 12.58 -11.50 -15.59
CA PRO A 360 12.47 -11.53 -17.04
C PRO A 360 13.55 -10.69 -17.74
N TRP A 361 14.38 -9.97 -16.99
CA TRP A 361 15.43 -9.11 -17.53
C TRP A 361 16.81 -9.72 -17.33
N ALA A 362 17.70 -9.46 -18.29
CA ALA A 362 19.13 -9.73 -18.15
C ALA A 362 19.79 -8.79 -17.13
N ASN A 363 19.38 -7.52 -17.09
CA ASN A 363 19.75 -6.54 -16.07
C ASN A 363 18.47 -6.00 -15.45
N HIS A 364 18.37 -6.04 -14.12
CA HIS A 364 17.13 -5.69 -13.45
C HIS A 364 16.91 -4.17 -13.50
N PRO A 365 15.71 -3.65 -13.84
CA PRO A 365 15.48 -2.22 -13.98
C PRO A 365 15.88 -1.41 -12.74
N LEU A 366 15.67 -1.97 -11.55
CA LEU A 366 15.99 -1.36 -10.26
C LEU A 366 17.44 -1.60 -9.75
N ASP A 367 18.35 -2.13 -10.58
CA ASP A 367 19.76 -2.35 -10.17
C ASP A 367 20.47 -1.06 -9.76
N ASN A 368 20.06 0.08 -10.35
CA ASN A 368 20.62 1.40 -10.08
C ASN A 368 20.06 2.11 -8.84
N LEU A 369 19.14 1.49 -8.07
CA LEU A 369 18.72 2.04 -6.79
C LEU A 369 19.93 2.09 -5.84
N THR A 370 20.12 3.22 -5.15
CA THR A 370 21.14 3.36 -4.12
C THR A 370 20.66 2.72 -2.82
N GLU A 371 21.52 2.01 -2.10
CA GLU A 371 21.21 1.47 -0.77
C GLU A 371 20.90 2.54 0.26
#